data_AF-A0A9E3DML5-F1
#
_entry.id   AF-A0A9E3DML5-F1
#
_cell.length_a   1.000
_cell.length_b   1.000
_cell.length_c   1.000
_cell.angle_alpha   90.00
_cell.angle_beta   90.00
_cell.angle_gamma   90.00
#
_symmetry.space_group_name_H-M   'P 1'
#
loop_
_entity.id
_entity.type
_entity.pdbx_description
1 polymer ?
#
loop_
_entity_poly.entity_id
_entity_poly.type
_entity_poly.pdbx_seq_one_letter_code
_entity_poly.pdbx_strand_id
1 'polypeptide(L)' 'PEDGKEDNPVNLDPRMAKLAGGVHRLDGQLMVVLDVDRVLELATRATALAA' A
#
# COMPACT_ATOMS: atom_id res chain seq x y z
N PRO A 1 18.01 0.72 -7.06
CA PRO A 1 17.53 2.07 -6.71
C PRO A 1 16.05 2.20 -7.09
N GLU A 2 15.15 2.30 -6.11
CA GLU A 2 13.74 2.64 -6.37
C GLU A 2 13.65 4.15 -6.66
N ASP A 3 14.21 4.58 -7.79
CA ASP A 3 14.18 5.99 -8.21
C ASP A 3 12.72 6.42 -8.39
N GLY A 4 12.25 7.30 -7.50
CA GLY A 4 10.90 7.88 -7.55
C GLY A 4 9.90 7.36 -6.52
N LYS A 5 10.31 6.50 -5.58
CA LYS A 5 9.45 6.12 -4.46
C LYS A 5 9.42 7.23 -3.42
N GLU A 6 8.26 7.85 -3.28
CA GLU A 6 7.96 8.87 -2.28
C GLU A 6 7.19 8.24 -1.11
N ASP A 7 7.26 8.89 0.05
CA ASP A 7 6.45 8.52 1.21
C ASP A 7 4.95 8.64 0.90
N ASN A 8 4.13 7.89 1.64
CA ASN A 8 2.68 7.95 1.50
C ASN A 8 2.19 9.39 1.72
N PRO A 9 1.47 9.98 0.75
CA PRO A 9 1.07 11.37 0.84
C PRO A 9 0.00 11.52 1.92
N VAL A 10 -0.03 12.69 2.58
CA VAL A 10 -0.89 12.95 3.75
C VAL A 10 -2.40 12.83 3.47
N ASN A 11 -2.78 12.93 2.20
CA ASN A 11 -4.15 12.81 1.73
C ASN A 11 -4.54 11.38 1.31
N LEU A 12 -3.65 10.39 1.45
CA LEU A 12 -3.97 8.99 1.18
C LEU A 12 -4.90 8.46 2.28
N ASP A 13 -5.86 7.61 1.90
CA ASP A 13 -6.74 6.96 2.87
C ASP A 13 -5.90 6.22 3.94
N PRO A 14 -6.15 6.42 5.25
CA PRO A 14 -5.35 5.81 6.31
C PRO A 14 -5.28 4.29 6.29
N ARG A 15 -6.30 3.60 5.73
CA ARG A 15 -6.28 2.14 5.55
C ARG A 15 -5.34 1.76 4.41
N MET A 16 -5.38 2.51 3.32
CA MET A 16 -4.45 2.33 2.21
C MET A 16 -3.02 2.66 2.60
N ALA A 17 -2.79 3.71 3.40
CA ALA A 17 -1.45 4.08 3.88
C ALA A 17 -0.79 2.99 4.76
N LYS A 18 -1.58 2.14 5.42
CA LYS A 18 -1.05 0.99 6.17
C LYS A 18 -0.62 -0.16 5.26
N LEU A 19 -1.28 -0.32 4.11
CA LEU A 19 -0.99 -1.37 3.13
C LEU A 19 -0.02 -0.89 2.05
N ALA A 20 0.17 0.41 1.89
CA ALA A 20 1.07 0.99 0.91
C ALA A 20 2.49 1.11 1.46
N GLY A 21 3.47 0.68 0.67
CA GLY A 21 4.89 0.86 0.94
C GLY A 21 5.45 2.20 0.45
N GLY A 22 4.63 3.04 -0.16
CA GLY A 22 4.98 4.34 -0.73
C GLY A 22 4.12 4.67 -1.95
N VAL A 23 4.44 5.78 -2.61
CA VAL A 23 3.84 6.16 -3.90
C VAL A 23 4.92 6.47 -4.93
N HIS A 24 4.60 6.30 -6.20
CA HIS A 24 5.41 6.73 -7.33
C HIS A 24 4.63 7.75 -8.13
N ARG A 25 5.25 8.90 -8.40
CA ARG A 25 4.69 9.88 -9.32
C ARG A 25 5.04 9.50 -10.74
N LEU A 26 4.01 9.23 -11.53
CA LEU A 26 4.07 9.05 -12.98
C LEU A 26 3.64 10.34 -13.67
N ASP A 27 3.80 10.43 -14.98
CA ASP A 27 3.42 11.61 -15.77
C ASP A 27 1.91 11.89 -15.66
N GLY A 28 1.53 12.78 -14.73
CA GLY A 28 0.16 13.16 -14.44
C GLY A 28 -0.65 12.16 -13.62
N GLN A 29 -0.03 11.09 -13.10
CA GLN A 29 -0.71 10.06 -12.32
C GLN A 29 0.08 9.68 -11.06
N LEU A 30 -0.62 9.19 -10.04
CA LEU A 30 -0.02 8.70 -8.80
C LEU A 30 -0.21 7.19 -8.72
N MET A 31 0.88 6.44 -8.71
CA MET A 31 0.89 4.99 -8.52
C MET A 31 1.15 4.68 -7.05
N VAL A 32 0.24 3.97 -6.39
CA VAL A 32 0.44 3.51 -5.02
C VAL A 32 1.20 2.18 -5.07
N VAL A 33 2.32 2.08 -4.35
CA VAL A 33 3.08 0.84 -4.22
C VAL A 33 2.47 0.03 -3.08
N LEU A 34 1.94 -1.15 -3.39
CA LEU A 34 1.30 -2.03 -2.41
C LEU A 34 2.32 -2.97 -1.76
N ASP A 35 2.29 -3.08 -0.44
CA ASP A 35 3.05 -4.06 0.33
C ASP A 35 2.30 -5.40 0.31
N VAL A 36 2.83 -6.35 -0.45
CA VAL A 36 2.22 -7.68 -0.63
C VAL A 36 2.23 -8.48 0.67
N ASP A 37 3.29 -8.38 1.49
CA ASP A 37 3.42 -9.15 2.72
C ASP A 37 2.32 -8.76 3.72
N ARG A 38 2.07 -7.44 3.87
CA ARG A 38 0.98 -6.93 4.72
C ARG A 38 -0.39 -7.35 4.23
N VAL A 39 -0.60 -7.36 2.91
CA VAL A 39 -1.89 -7.75 2.32
C VAL A 39 -2.16 -9.24 2.53
N LEU A 40 -1.15 -10.09 2.35
CA LEU A 40 -1.25 -11.53 2.60
C LEU A 40 -1.52 -11.83 4.09
N GLU A 41 -0.90 -11.10 5.01
CA GLU A 41 -1.18 -11.23 6.44
C GLU A 41 -2.64 -10.87 6.78
N LEU A 42 -3.15 -9.77 6.22
CA LEU A 42 -4.52 -9.33 6.44
C LEU A 42 -5.54 -10.32 5.87
N ALA A 43 -5.31 -10.81 4.65
CA ALA A 43 -6.16 -11.81 4.01
C ALA A 43 -6.21 -13.11 4.82
N THR A 44 -5.05 -13.57 5.31
CA THR A 44 -4.94 -14.77 6.15
C THR A 44 -5.76 -14.62 7.44
N ARG A 45 -5.67 -13.47 8.11
CA ARG A 45 -6.46 -13.19 9.32
C ARG A 45 -7.95 -13.14 9.04
N ALA A 46 -8.35 -12.52 7.92
CA ALA A 46 -9.76 -12.45 7.52
C ALA A 46 -10.35 -13.84 7.26
N THR A 47 -9.61 -14.74 6.63
CA THR A 47 -10.03 -16.14 6.45
C THR A 47 -10.11 -16.91 7.77
N ALA A 48 -9.17 -16.69 8.70
CA ALA A 48 -9.16 -17.39 9.99
C ALA A 48 -10.34 -17.00 10.91
N LEU A 49 -10.84 -15.77 10.81
CA LEU A 49 -12.01 -15.29 11.56
C LEU A 49 -13.35 -15.79 10.98
N ALA A 50 -13.34 -16.30 9.75
CA ALA A 50 -14.54 -16.78 9.05
C ALA A 50 -14.76 -18.30 9.18
N ALA A 51 -13.87 -19.01 9.89
CA ALA A 51 -13.92 -20.45 10.14
C ALA A 51 -14.28 -20.73 11.61
#